data_AF-A0A7S0PUE1-F1
#
_entry.id   AF-A0A7S0PUE1-F1
#
_cell.length_a   1.000
_cell.length_b   1.000
_cell.length_c   1.000
_cell.angle_alpha   90.00
_cell.angle_beta   90.00
_cell.angle_gamma   90.00
#
_symmetry.space_group_name_H-M   'P 1'
#
loop_
_entity.id
_entity.type
_entity.pdbx_description
1 polymer ?
#
loop_
_entity_poly.entity_id
_entity_poly.type
_entity_poly.pdbx_seq_one_letter_code
_entity_poly.pdbx_strand_id
1 'polypeptide(L)'
;LILVVTSATALAVESASHGWARYDSPLDGPCTVDRVHWTEMTADRFDGQYRDHKPVVLTGMRGRNDAFRNACAKDVLLREWGDKDIVLSTANTHSYLKVT
;
A
#
# COMPACT_ATOMS: atom_id res chain seq x y z
N LEU A 1 -47.05 22.91 -11.49
CA LEU A 1 -45.64 22.50 -11.70
C LEU A 1 -44.93 22.68 -10.37
N ILE A 2 -44.66 21.60 -9.63
CA ILE A 2 -44.04 21.66 -8.29
C ILE A 2 -42.60 21.18 -8.42
N LEU A 3 -41.65 22.04 -8.06
CA LEU A 3 -40.22 21.75 -8.10
C LEU A 3 -39.81 21.24 -6.72
N VAL A 4 -39.60 19.93 -6.58
CA VAL A 4 -39.06 19.33 -5.36
C VAL A 4 -37.54 19.37 -5.45
N VAL A 5 -36.91 20.29 -4.71
CA VAL A 5 -35.46 20.31 -4.53
C VAL A 5 -35.14 19.29 -3.44
N THR A 6 -34.67 18.11 -3.83
CA THR A 6 -34.09 17.16 -2.88
C THR A 6 -32.69 17.63 -2.52
N SER A 7 -32.53 18.10 -1.29
CA SER A 7 -31.23 18.34 -0.67
C SER A 7 -30.47 17.02 -0.59
N ALA A 8 -29.38 16.91 -1.36
CA ALA A 8 -28.42 15.84 -1.21
C ALA A 8 -27.65 16.06 0.09
N THR A 9 -28.05 15.35 1.15
CA THR A 9 -27.24 15.19 2.36
C THR A 9 -25.93 14.56 1.93
N ALA A 10 -24.81 15.26 2.12
CA ALA A 10 -23.48 14.72 1.88
C ALA A 10 -23.32 13.47 2.76
N LEU A 11 -23.32 12.30 2.13
CA LEU A 11 -22.90 11.07 2.78
C LEU A 11 -21.49 11.30 3.28
N ALA A 12 -21.30 11.15 4.60
CA ALA A 12 -19.99 11.14 5.20
C ALA A 12 -19.11 10.21 4.37
N VAL A 13 -17.98 10.74 3.88
CA VAL A 13 -16.93 9.93 3.29
C VAL A 13 -16.44 9.02 4.41
N GLU A 14 -17.04 7.83 4.48
CA GLU A 14 -16.42 6.66 5.08
C GLU A 14 -14.99 6.67 4.57
N SER A 15 -14.03 6.74 5.49
CA SER A 15 -12.61 6.72 5.16
C SER A 15 -12.36 5.38 4.49
N ALA A 16 -12.58 5.34 3.17
CA ALA A 16 -12.30 4.21 2.35
C ALA A 16 -10.81 3.98 2.53
N SER A 17 -10.44 3.00 3.35
CA SER A 17 -9.10 2.47 3.34
C SER A 17 -8.84 2.16 1.88
N HIS A 18 -7.91 2.86 1.27
CA HIS A 18 -7.52 2.62 -0.13
C HIS A 18 -6.77 1.28 -0.23
N GLY A 19 -7.19 0.27 0.55
CA GLY A 19 -6.35 -0.78 1.07
C GLY A 19 -7.18 -1.96 1.50
N TRP A 20 -6.68 -3.12 1.07
CA TRP A 20 -6.91 -4.48 1.52
C TRP A 20 -7.89 -4.64 2.69
N ALA A 21 -8.93 -5.45 2.47
CA ALA A 21 -9.74 -5.97 3.56
C ALA A 21 -8.81 -6.62 4.59
N ARG A 22 -9.04 -6.33 5.87
CA ARG A 22 -8.30 -6.99 6.95
C ARG A 22 -8.60 -8.48 6.86
N TYR A 23 -7.62 -9.25 6.41
CA TYR A 23 -7.72 -10.69 6.41
C TYR A 23 -7.51 -11.15 7.84
N ASP A 24 -8.44 -11.93 8.39
CA ASP A 24 -8.23 -12.64 9.63
C ASP A 24 -7.20 -13.74 9.36
N SER A 25 -5.93 -13.36 9.50
CA SER A 25 -4.81 -14.27 9.39
C SER A 25 -4.61 -14.95 10.73
N PRO A 26 -4.44 -16.28 10.78
CA PRO A 26 -4.01 -16.99 11.98
C PRO A 26 -2.53 -16.72 12.32
N LEU A 27 -1.83 -15.89 11.53
CA LEU A 27 -0.49 -15.41 11.88
C LEU A 27 -0.61 -14.48 13.10
N ASP A 28 -0.04 -14.94 14.20
CA ASP A 28 -0.23 -14.43 15.56
C ASP A 28 -0.01 -12.91 15.72
N GLY A 29 -0.97 -12.26 16.38
CA GLY A 29 -0.79 -10.96 17.05
C GLY A 29 -0.91 -9.69 16.19
N PRO A 30 -0.99 -8.51 16.84
CA PRO A 30 -0.95 -7.23 16.15
C PRO A 30 0.40 -7.02 15.44
N CYS A 31 0.39 -6.27 14.34
CA CYS A 31 1.62 -5.86 13.64
C CYS A 31 2.61 -5.23 14.63
N THR A 32 3.79 -5.85 14.78
CA THR A 32 4.86 -5.40 15.68
C THR A 32 5.85 -4.44 15.01
N VAL A 33 5.75 -4.26 13.70
CA VAL A 33 6.62 -3.34 12.95
C VAL A 33 6.09 -1.92 13.10
N ASP A 34 6.96 -1.03 13.56
CA ASP A 34 6.63 0.38 13.73
C ASP A 34 6.26 1.04 12.40
N ARG A 35 5.26 1.92 12.44
CA ARG A 35 4.80 2.70 11.29
C ARG A 35 4.92 4.18 11.65
N VAL A 36 5.80 4.89 10.97
CA VAL A 36 6.14 6.29 11.29
C VAL A 36 5.86 7.16 10.07
N HIS A 37 5.29 8.35 10.25
CA HIS A 37 5.12 9.28 9.14
C HIS A 37 6.49 9.77 8.67
N TRP A 38 6.74 9.84 7.36
CA TRP A 38 8.07 10.12 6.82
C TRP A 38 8.67 11.46 7.31
N THR A 39 7.83 12.45 7.62
CA THR A 39 8.27 13.76 8.13
C THR A 39 8.85 13.69 9.54
N GLU A 40 8.56 12.63 10.29
CA GLU A 40 9.08 12.41 11.64
C GLU A 40 10.37 11.58 11.65
N MET A 41 10.81 11.09 10.49
CA MET A 41 12.00 10.25 10.37
C MET A 41 13.20 11.08 9.89
N THR A 42 14.07 11.46 10.82
CA THR A 42 15.39 12.02 10.52
C THR A 42 16.42 10.90 10.29
N ALA A 43 17.54 11.23 9.65
CA ALA A 43 18.65 10.28 9.47
C ALA A 43 19.19 9.78 10.82
N ASP A 44 19.44 10.68 11.76
CA ASP A 44 19.93 10.31 13.11
C ASP A 44 18.96 9.40 13.86
N ARG A 45 17.65 9.64 13.73
CA ARG A 45 16.63 8.77 14.32
C ARG A 45 16.66 7.38 13.69
N PHE A 46 16.76 7.31 12.36
CA PHE A 46 16.85 6.04 11.65
C PHE A 46 18.10 5.25 12.07
N ASP A 47 19.26 5.91 12.09
CA ASP A 47 20.55 5.30 12.42
C ASP A 47 20.58 4.82 13.87
N GLY A 48 20.09 5.64 14.81
CA GLY A 48 20.09 5.29 16.22
C GLY A 48 19.06 4.23 16.63
N GLN A 49 17.88 4.21 16.00
CA GLN A 49 16.75 3.40 16.49
C GLN A 49 16.40 2.19 15.61
N TYR A 50 16.74 2.20 14.32
CA TYR A 50 16.17 1.24 13.36
C TYR A 50 17.23 0.48 12.55
N ARG A 51 18.23 1.17 11.99
CA ARG A 51 19.20 0.63 11.01
C ARG A 51 19.68 -0.80 11.31
N ASP A 52 20.15 -1.02 12.53
CA ASP A 52 20.73 -2.31 12.96
C ASP A 52 19.89 -3.03 14.03
N HIS A 53 18.68 -2.53 14.34
CA HIS A 53 17.92 -2.96 15.52
C HIS A 53 16.57 -3.60 15.18
N LYS A 54 15.77 -2.92 14.36
CA LYS A 54 14.41 -3.36 14.04
C LYS A 54 13.88 -2.72 12.75
N PRO A 55 12.99 -3.42 12.02
CA PRO A 55 12.35 -2.85 10.85
C PRO A 55 11.40 -1.70 11.20
N VAL A 56 11.21 -0.79 10.24
CA VAL A 56 10.23 0.30 10.30
C VAL A 56 9.61 0.53 8.93
N VAL A 57 8.32 0.85 8.90
CA VAL A 57 7.61 1.26 7.69
C VAL A 57 7.40 2.77 7.71
N LEU A 58 7.94 3.46 6.70
CA LEU A 58 7.66 4.87 6.49
C LEU A 58 6.31 5.05 5.77
N THR A 59 5.45 5.88 6.35
CA THR A 59 4.10 6.18 5.84
C THR A 59 4.01 7.60 5.31
N GLY A 60 2.92 7.92 4.59
CA GLY A 60 2.73 9.25 3.99
C GLY A 60 3.58 9.53 2.76
N MET A 61 4.27 8.53 2.20
CA MET A 61 5.17 8.71 1.06
C MET A 61 4.48 8.75 -0.32
N ARG A 62 3.17 8.55 -0.41
CA ARG A 62 2.46 8.39 -1.69
C ARG A 62 2.69 9.57 -2.65
N GLY A 63 2.47 10.80 -2.20
CA GLY A 63 2.71 11.99 -3.05
C GLY A 63 4.19 12.29 -3.32
N ARG A 64 5.13 11.55 -2.69
CA ARG A 64 6.57 11.66 -2.95
C ARG A 64 7.11 10.58 -3.88
N ASN A 65 6.31 9.55 -4.20
CA ASN A 65 6.74 8.47 -5.09
C ASN A 65 5.96 8.43 -6.41
N ASP A 66 5.30 9.54 -6.80
CA ASP A 66 4.50 9.61 -8.02
C ASP A 66 5.29 9.24 -9.27
N ALA A 67 6.54 9.67 -9.40
CA ALA A 67 7.41 9.28 -10.53
C ALA A 67 7.59 7.75 -10.62
N PHE A 68 7.83 7.10 -9.48
CA PHE A 68 7.96 5.64 -9.42
C PHE A 68 6.63 4.95 -9.73
N ARG A 69 5.51 5.44 -9.16
CA ARG A 69 4.18 4.89 -9.43
C ARG A 69 3.80 4.99 -10.91
N ASN A 70 4.12 6.12 -11.54
CA ASN A 70 3.87 6.34 -12.96
C ASN A 70 4.75 5.43 -13.83
N ALA A 71 6.03 5.27 -13.49
CA ALA A 71 6.94 4.36 -14.18
C ALA A 71 6.49 2.89 -14.07
N CYS A 72 5.84 2.52 -12.95
CA CYS A 72 5.31 1.19 -12.71
C CYS A 72 3.84 1.01 -13.13
N ALA A 73 3.24 1.98 -13.82
CA ALA A 73 1.91 1.79 -14.40
C ALA A 73 1.97 0.69 -15.47
N LYS A 74 0.90 -0.13 -15.55
CA LYS A 74 0.89 -1.32 -16.43
C LYS A 74 1.21 -0.98 -17.88
N ASP A 75 0.59 0.07 -18.42
CA ASP A 75 0.81 0.54 -19.80
C ASP A 75 2.25 1.01 -20.02
N VAL A 76 2.84 1.70 -19.04
CA VAL A 76 4.24 2.12 -19.10
C VAL A 76 5.17 0.91 -19.05
N LEU A 77 4.95 -0.03 -18.12
CA LEU A 77 5.78 -1.24 -18.04
C LEU A 77 5.73 -2.06 -19.33
N LEU A 78 4.54 -2.26 -19.92
CA LEU A 78 4.40 -3.00 -21.16
C LEU A 78 5.01 -2.27 -22.36
N ARG A 79 4.89 -0.94 -22.41
CA ARG A 79 5.47 -0.13 -23.50
C ARG A 79 6.99 -0.09 -23.45
N GLU A 80 7.56 0.13 -22.27
CA GLU A 80 9.01 0.34 -22.11
C GLU A 80 9.79 -0.99 -21.97
N TRP A 81 9.16 -2.03 -21.41
CA TRP A 81 9.84 -3.29 -21.03
C TRP A 81 9.16 -4.56 -21.57
N GLY A 82 8.08 -4.45 -22.35
CA GLY A 82 7.31 -5.62 -22.81
C GLY A 82 8.05 -6.54 -23.78
N ASP A 83 9.14 -6.07 -24.39
CA ASP A 83 10.03 -6.83 -25.28
C ASP A 83 11.27 -7.40 -24.55
N LYS A 84 11.39 -7.19 -23.23
CA LYS A 84 12.55 -7.64 -22.46
C LYS A 84 12.33 -9.02 -21.88
N ASP A 85 13.32 -9.88 -22.05
CA ASP A 85 13.37 -11.17 -21.39
C ASP A 85 13.51 -10.97 -19.88
N ILE A 86 12.61 -11.58 -19.12
CA ILE A 86 12.65 -11.58 -17.66
C ILE A 86 12.63 -13.02 -17.14
N VAL A 87 13.39 -13.28 -16.08
CA VAL A 87 13.35 -14.57 -15.38
C VAL A 87 12.16 -14.55 -14.44
N LEU A 88 11.19 -15.43 -14.69
CA LEU A 88 10.05 -15.63 -13.80
C LEU A 88 10.32 -16.83 -12.89
N SER A 89 10.17 -16.62 -11.58
CA SER A 89 10.18 -17.71 -10.61
C SER A 89 8.79 -18.33 -10.54
N THR A 90 8.70 -19.65 -10.63
CA THR A 90 7.47 -20.40 -10.37
C THR A 90 7.60 -21.11 -9.02
N ALA A 91 6.53 -21.11 -8.23
CA ALA A 91 6.47 -21.82 -6.96
C ALA A 91 5.16 -22.58 -6.87
N ASN A 92 5.22 -23.85 -6.50
CA ASN A 92 4.03 -24.72 -6.35
C ASN A 92 3.32 -24.55 -4.99
N THR A 93 3.85 -23.67 -4.14
CA THR A 93 3.28 -23.35 -2.82
C THR A 93 2.64 -21.98 -2.88
N HIS A 94 1.32 -21.95 -3.05
CA HIS A 94 0.54 -20.76 -2.75
C HIS A 94 0.29 -20.71 -1.24
N SER A 95 0.55 -19.58 -0.59
CA SER A 95 0.10 -19.30 0.78
C SER A 95 -1.40 -18.97 0.83
N TYR A 96 -2.22 -19.71 0.08
CA TYR A 96 -3.67 -19.57 0.10
C TYR A 96 -4.26 -20.95 0.35
N LEU A 97 -4.75 -21.17 1.57
CA LEU A 97 -5.83 -22.12 1.80
C LEU A 97 -6.98 -21.70 0.89
N LYS A 98 -7.24 -22.48 -0.15
CA LYS A 98 -8.44 -22.33 -0.96
C LYS A 98 -9.60 -22.82 -0.10
N VAL A 99 -10.20 -21.93 0.68
CA VAL A 99 -11.44 -22.21 1.39
C VAL A 99 -12.52 -22.44 0.32
N THR A 100 -13.12 -23.63 0.35
CA THR A 100 -14.15 -24.06 -0.61
C THR A 100 -15.51 -23.53 -0.18
#